data_AF-A0A956NNY7-F1
#
_entry.id   AF-A0A956NNY7-F1
#
_cell.length_a   1.000
_cell.length_b   1.000
_cell.length_c   1.000
_cell.angle_alpha   90.00
_cell.angle_beta   90.00
_cell.angle_gamma   90.00
#
_symmetry.space_group_name_H-M   'P 1'
#
loop_
_entity.id
_entity.type
_entity.pdbx_description
1 polymer ?
#
loop_
_entity_poly.entity_id
_entity_poly.type
_entity_poly.pdbx_seq_one_letter_code
_entity_poly.pdbx_strand_id
1 'polypeptide(L)' 'MIEQSQFGKGEALHFFLSNANGMKVGLTNFGARIVEVLLPVEEDGGVRNVRLSGSTDEEYR' A
#
# COMPACT_ATOMS: atom_id res chain seq x y z
N MET A 1 -1.80 -2.02 13.25
CA MET A 1 -1.06 -0.74 13.33
C MET A 1 -1.42 0.08 12.10
N ILE A 2 -1.56 1.41 12.23
CA ILE A 2 -1.77 2.31 11.09
C ILE A 2 -0.54 3.19 10.98
N GLU A 3 0.13 3.14 9.83
CA GLU A 3 1.26 4.01 9.49
C GLU A 3 0.85 4.95 8.35
N GLN A 4 1.48 6.12 8.28
CA GLN A 4 1.19 7.12 7.26
C GLN A 4 2.49 7.65 6.66
N SER A 5 2.51 7.80 5.33
CA SER A 5 3.58 8.47 4.59
C SER A 5 3.00 9.32 3.46
N GLN A 6 3.87 10.04 2.75
CA GLN A 6 3.47 10.85 1.60
C GLN A 6 3.33 9.97 0.34
N PHE A 7 2.27 10.19 -0.44
CA PHE A 7 2.02 9.50 -1.70
C PHE A 7 2.32 10.46 -2.87
N GLY A 8 3.58 10.51 -3.29
CA GLY A 8 4.01 11.44 -4.35
C GLY A 8 4.05 12.89 -3.87
N LYS A 9 3.42 13.82 -4.63
CA LYS A 9 3.47 15.27 -4.36
C LYS A 9 2.15 15.82 -3.79
N GLY A 10 2.24 16.94 -3.08
CA GLY A 10 1.08 17.66 -2.55
C GLY A 10 0.46 17.01 -1.32
N GLU A 11 -0.87 17.01 -1.23
CA GLU A 11 -1.64 16.52 -0.08
C GLU A 11 -1.98 15.02 -0.14
N ALA A 12 -1.46 14.31 -1.15
CA ALA A 12 -1.67 12.89 -1.30
C ALA A 12 -0.88 12.11 -0.24
N LEU A 13 -1.58 11.22 0.47
CA LEU A 13 -1.09 10.43 1.58
C LEU A 13 -1.25 8.95 1.28
N HIS A 14 -0.32 8.16 1.80
CA HIS A 14 -0.38 6.70 1.81
C HIS A 14 -0.59 6.23 3.25
N PHE A 15 -1.60 5.40 3.46
CA PHE A 15 -1.96 4.79 4.74
C PHE A 15 -1.70 3.29 4.67
N PHE A 16 -0.96 2.75 5.64
CA PHE A 16 -0.68 1.32 5.74
C PHE A 16 -1.37 0.73 6.96
N LEU A 17 -2.18 -0.28 6.75
CA LEU A 17 -2.79 -1.07 7.81
C LEU A 17 -2.10 -2.42 7.87
N SER A 18 -1.51 -2.74 9.02
CA SER A 18 -0.92 -4.05 9.29
C SER A 18 -1.72 -4.81 10.34
N ASN A 19 -1.98 -6.11 10.09
CA ASN A 19 -2.60 -7.01 11.06
C ASN A 19 -1.56 -7.90 11.77
N ALA A 20 -2.00 -8.64 12.80
CA ALA A 20 -1.11 -9.52 13.59
C ALA A 20 -0.52 -10.69 12.80
N ASN A 21 -1.11 -11.03 11.65
CA ASN A 21 -0.70 -12.14 10.80
C ASN A 21 0.29 -11.69 9.71
N GLY A 22 0.79 -10.45 9.74
CA GLY A 22 1.77 -9.93 8.79
C GLY A 22 1.20 -9.43 7.46
N MET A 23 -0.12 -9.46 7.28
CA MET A 23 -0.75 -8.82 6.10
C MET A 23 -0.68 -7.31 6.23
N LYS A 24 -0.33 -6.64 5.12
CA LYS A 24 -0.38 -5.18 5.01
C LYS A 24 -1.24 -4.73 3.84
N VAL A 25 -2.03 -3.68 4.07
CA VAL A 25 -2.84 -3.03 3.03
C VAL A 25 -2.47 -1.56 2.98
N GLY A 26 -2.08 -1.08 1.81
CA GLY A 26 -1.81 0.31 1.51
C GLY A 26 -3.00 0.98 0.81
N LEU A 27 -3.41 2.16 1.28
CA LEU A 27 -4.46 2.98 0.65
C LEU A 27 -3.98 4.41 0.46
N THR A 28 -4.53 5.11 -0.53
CA THR A 28 -4.30 6.55 -0.69
C THR A 28 -5.58 7.35 -0.68
N ASN A 29 -5.53 8.56 -0.10
CA ASN A 29 -6.61 9.56 -0.24
C ASN A 29 -6.71 10.13 -1.66
N PHE A 30 -5.71 9.93 -2.52
CA PHE A 30 -5.80 10.32 -3.93
C PHE A 30 -6.69 9.34 -4.70
N GLY A 31 -7.95 9.73 -4.89
CA GLY A 31 -8.96 8.91 -5.57
C GLY A 31 -9.45 7.70 -4.77
N ALA A 32 -9.18 7.66 -3.46
CA ALA A 32 -9.60 6.59 -2.54
C ALA A 32 -9.22 5.18 -3.02
N ARG A 33 -7.95 4.99 -3.43
CA ARG A 33 -7.48 3.78 -4.11
C ARG A 33 -6.75 2.84 -3.16
N ILE A 34 -6.87 1.54 -3.41
CA ILE A 34 -5.98 0.53 -2.85
C ILE A 34 -4.66 0.59 -3.61
N VAL A 35 -3.58 0.84 -2.90
CA VAL A 35 -2.21 1.00 -3.39
C VAL A 35 -1.36 -0.22 -3.07
N GLU A 36 -1.71 -1.11 -2.16
CA GLU A 36 -1.04 -2.42 -2.12
C GLU A 36 -1.79 -3.37 -1.23
N VAL A 37 -1.64 -4.65 -1.56
CA VAL A 37 -2.07 -5.74 -0.71
C VAL A 37 -0.89 -6.69 -0.63
N LEU A 38 -0.16 -6.61 0.49
CA LEU A 38 1.02 -7.41 0.77
C LEU A 38 0.61 -8.63 1.61
N LEU A 39 0.71 -9.82 1.00
CA LEU A 39 0.39 -11.09 1.65
C LEU A 39 1.66 -11.83 2.06
N PRO A 40 1.77 -12.31 3.31
CA PRO A 40 2.92 -13.07 3.80
C PRO A 40 2.81 -14.54 3.38
N VAL A 41 2.99 -14.81 2.09
CA VAL A 41 2.83 -16.15 1.49
C VAL A 41 4.16 -16.82 1.13
N GLU A 42 5.27 -16.09 1.24
CA GLU A 42 6.60 -16.61 0.93
C GLU A 42 7.17 -17.36 2.15
N GLU A 43 7.82 -18.49 1.91
CA GLU A 43 8.39 -19.36 2.96
C GLU A 43 9.53 -18.69 3.74
N ASP A 44 10.14 -17.64 3.18
CA ASP A 44 11.21 -16.84 3.79
C ASP A 44 10.70 -15.66 4.65
N GLY A 45 9.37 -15.52 4.78
CA GLY A 45 8.74 -14.38 5.45
C GLY A 45 8.61 -13.12 4.56
N GLY A 46 8.94 -13.24 3.27
CA GLY A 46 8.67 -12.24 2.27
C GLY A 46 7.18 -11.99 2.07
N VAL A 47 6.86 -10.82 1.53
CA VAL A 47 5.48 -10.43 1.22
C VAL A 47 5.29 -10.28 -0.29
N ARG A 48 4.16 -10.78 -0.79
CA ARG A 48 3.77 -10.66 -2.19
C ARG A 48 2.74 -9.57 -2.37
N ASN A 49 3.02 -8.60 -3.24
CA ASN A 49 2.02 -7.61 -3.64
C ASN A 49 1.07 -8.21 -4.68
N VAL A 50 -0.23 -8.22 -4.40
CA VAL A 50 -1.26 -8.83 -5.27
C VAL A 50 -2.21 -7.83 -5.92
N ARG A 51 -1.87 -6.54 -5.90
CA ARG A 51 -2.70 -5.49 -6.51
C ARG A 51 -2.54 -5.39 -8.03
N LEU A 52 -3.47 -4.66 -8.65
CA LEU A 52 -3.44 -4.27 -10.07
C LEU A 52 -3.26 -2.74 -10.28
N SER A 53 -2.95 -1.99 -9.23
CA SER A 53 -2.87 -0.51 -9.28
C SER A 53 -1.42 -0.01 -9.29
N GLY A 54 -1.19 1.22 -9.77
CA GLY A 54 0.10 1.94 -9.73
C GLY A 54 0.44 2.53 -8.35
N SER A 55 1.74 2.64 -8.04
CA SER A 55 2.35 2.88 -6.72
C SER A 55 2.43 4.35 -6.29
N THR A 56 2.36 5.28 -7.22
CA THR A 56 2.33 6.72 -6.94
C THR A 56 1.29 7.40 -7.84
N ASP A 57 1.04 8.69 -7.63
CA ASP A 57 0.15 9.46 -8.50
C ASP A 57 0.80 9.75 -9.87
N GLU A 58 2.13 9.76 -9.94
CA GLU A 58 2.87 9.95 -11.20
C GLU A 58 2.72 8.78 -12.19
N GLU A 59 2.52 7.54 -11.72
CA GLU A 59 2.38 6.35 -12.59
C GLU A 59 1.09 6.34 -13.44
N TYR A 60 0.14 7.24 -13.17
CA TYR A 60 -1.15 7.31 -13.87
C TYR A 60 -1.21 8.41 -14.95
N ARG A 61 -0.09 9.08 -15.24
CA ARG A 61 -0.01 10.17 -16.21
C ARG A 61 0.50 9.72 -17.57
#